data_AF-Q0H425-F1
#
_entry.id   AF-Q0H425-F1
#
_cell.length_a   1.000
_cell.length_b   1.000
_cell.length_c   1.000
_cell.angle_alpha   90.00
_cell.angle_beta   90.00
_cell.angle_gamma   90.00
#
_symmetry.space_group_name_H-M   'P 1'
#
loop_
_entity.id
_entity.type
_entity.pdbx_description
1 polymer ?
#
loop_
_entity_poly.entity_id
_entity_poly.type
_entity_poly.pdbx_seq_one_letter_code
_entity_poly.pdbx_strand_id
1 'polypeptide(L)' 'TYMFKYDTVHGHWKHSDIKLKDDKTLLFGEKPVTVFGVRNPEEIPWGEAGADYVVESTGVFTDKDKAAAHLK' A
#
# COMPACT_ATOMS: atom_id res chain seq x y z
N THR A 1 9.90 0.59 -4.62
CA THR A 1 10.28 2.02 -4.78
C THR A 1 10.21 2.49 -6.22
N TYR A 2 10.73 1.72 -7.21
CA TYR A 2 10.80 2.12 -8.61
C TYR A 2 9.47 2.63 -9.22
N MET A 3 8.41 1.83 -9.19
CA MET A 3 7.13 2.16 -9.85
C MET A 3 6.48 3.45 -9.32
N PHE A 4 6.64 3.75 -8.03
CA PHE A 4 6.11 5.01 -7.48
C PHE A 4 6.97 6.21 -7.91
N LYS A 5 8.30 6.03 -8.04
CA LYS A 5 9.22 7.12 -8.38
C LYS A 5 9.13 7.50 -9.86
N TYR A 6 8.90 6.53 -10.74
CA TYR A 6 8.92 6.69 -12.18
C TYR A 6 7.56 6.31 -12.78
N ASP A 7 6.78 7.32 -13.15
CA ASP A 7 5.54 7.17 -13.90
C ASP A 7 5.69 7.82 -15.29
N THR A 8 5.37 7.09 -16.35
CA THR A 8 5.52 7.57 -17.73
C THR A 8 4.46 8.60 -18.13
N VAL A 9 3.27 8.52 -17.55
CA VAL A 9 2.12 9.38 -17.87
C VAL A 9 2.15 10.65 -17.04
N HIS A 10 2.38 10.51 -15.73
CA HIS A 10 2.35 11.62 -14.77
C HIS A 10 3.74 12.20 -14.46
N GLY A 11 4.80 11.57 -14.97
CA GLY A 11 6.18 11.99 -14.76
C GLY A 11 6.77 11.48 -13.45
N HIS A 12 7.97 11.95 -13.12
CA HIS A 12 8.71 11.46 -11.96
C HIS A 12 8.26 12.13 -10.67
N TRP A 13 8.24 11.37 -9.57
CA TRP A 13 8.03 11.91 -8.24
C TRP A 13 9.22 12.77 -7.79
N LYS A 14 8.97 14.05 -7.45
CA LYS A 14 10.01 15.03 -7.07
C LYS A 14 9.88 15.58 -5.65
N HIS A 15 8.80 15.27 -4.93
CA HIS A 15 8.50 15.92 -3.66
C HIS A 15 9.30 15.37 -2.47
N SER A 16 9.62 14.07 -2.50
CA SER A 16 10.35 13.43 -1.41
C SER A 16 11.22 12.29 -1.95
N ASP A 17 12.32 12.01 -1.27
CA ASP A 17 13.05 10.78 -1.53
C ASP A 17 12.29 9.57 -0.96
N ILE A 18 12.39 8.45 -1.65
CA ILE A 18 11.72 7.20 -1.27
C ILE A 18 12.79 6.19 -0.94
N LYS A 19 12.91 5.88 0.35
CA LYS A 19 13.93 4.98 0.88
C LYS A 19 13.29 3.71 1.43
N LEU A 20 14.05 2.63 1.40
CA LEU A 20 13.71 1.42 2.17
C LEU A 20 14.28 1.62 3.58
N LYS A 21 13.44 1.46 4.60
CA LYS A 21 13.92 1.37 5.98
C LYS A 21 14.31 -0.07 6.31
N ASP A 22 13.44 -1.00 5.91
CA ASP A 22 13.58 -2.44 6.06
C ASP A 22 12.72 -3.15 4.99
N ASP A 23 12.71 -4.48 4.99
CA ASP A 23 12.01 -5.29 3.99
C ASP A 23 10.48 -5.06 3.96
N LYS A 24 9.90 -4.57 5.06
CA LYS A 24 8.46 -4.36 5.21
C LYS A 24 8.08 -2.89 5.36
N THR A 25 9.02 -1.96 5.26
CA THR A 25 8.77 -0.54 5.54
C THR A 25 9.44 0.36 4.51
N LEU A 26 8.62 1.16 3.84
CA LEU A 26 9.05 2.26 2.99
C LEU A 26 9.02 3.59 3.76
N LEU A 27 9.95 4.48 3.43
CA LEU A 27 9.97 5.85 3.93
C LEU A 27 9.70 6.81 2.77
N PHE A 28 8.64 7.60 2.92
CA PHE A 28 8.34 8.75 2.08
C PHE A 28 8.85 10.01 2.79
N GLY A 29 10.10 10.38 2.52
CA GLY A 29 10.83 11.32 3.37
C GLY A 29 11.04 10.73 4.76
N GLU A 30 10.37 11.30 5.76
CA GLU A 30 10.41 10.81 7.16
C GLU A 30 9.20 9.94 7.53
N LYS A 31 8.18 9.85 6.66
CA LYS A 31 6.94 9.14 6.95
C LYS A 31 7.08 7.64 6.63
N PRO A 32 6.95 6.73 7.61
CA PRO A 32 6.97 5.29 7.37
C PRO A 32 5.64 4.78 6.82
N VAL A 33 5.72 3.82 5.92
CA VAL A 33 4.58 3.10 5.32
C VAL A 33 4.91 1.61 5.31
N THR A 34 4.06 0.82 5.96
CA THR A 34 4.18 -0.64 6.00
C THR A 34 3.75 -1.25 4.66
N VAL A 35 4.54 -2.20 4.16
CA VAL A 35 4.31 -2.90 2.89
C VAL A 35 3.97 -4.36 3.17
N PHE A 36 2.91 -4.84 2.52
CA PHE A 36 2.46 -6.22 2.60
C PHE A 36 2.55 -6.89 1.23
N GLY A 37 2.99 -8.15 1.22
CA GLY A 37 3.06 -9.00 0.04
C GLY A 37 2.07 -10.16 0.13
N VAL A 38 0.85 -9.89 0.58
CA VAL A 38 -0.17 -10.89 0.92
C VAL A 38 -1.22 -10.94 -0.18
N ARG A 39 -1.57 -12.14 -0.62
CA ARG A 39 -2.56 -12.35 -1.71
C ARG A 39 -3.99 -12.30 -1.20
N ASN A 40 -4.24 -12.81 0.01
CA ASN A 40 -5.55 -12.87 0.61
C ASN A 40 -5.82 -11.61 1.44
N PRO A 41 -6.85 -10.80 1.11
CA PRO A 41 -7.17 -9.58 1.85
C PRO A 41 -7.40 -9.78 3.35
N GLU A 42 -7.93 -10.94 3.76
CA GLU A 42 -8.25 -11.28 5.15
C GLU A 42 -7.02 -11.46 6.04
N GLU A 43 -5.85 -11.67 5.42
CA GLU A 43 -4.59 -11.92 6.12
C GLU A 43 -3.77 -10.63 6.29
N ILE A 44 -4.27 -9.49 5.82
CA ILE A 44 -3.55 -8.22 5.90
C ILE A 44 -3.86 -7.54 7.24
N PRO A 45 -2.88 -7.33 8.12
CA PRO A 45 -3.11 -6.77 9.46
C PRO A 45 -3.24 -5.24 9.41
N TRP A 46 -4.34 -4.74 8.84
CA TRP A 46 -4.59 -3.29 8.68
C TRP A 46 -4.59 -2.52 10.01
N GLY A 47 -5.14 -3.14 11.06
CA GLY A 47 -5.17 -2.55 12.39
C GLY A 47 -3.76 -2.32 12.97
N GLU A 48 -2.81 -3.24 12.72
CA GLU A 48 -1.41 -3.07 13.16
C GLU A 48 -0.70 -1.98 12.36
N ALA A 49 -1.08 -1.79 11.09
CA ALA A 49 -0.57 -0.71 10.26
C ALA A 49 -1.20 0.66 10.57
N GLY A 50 -2.26 0.70 11.39
CA GLY A 50 -2.98 1.93 11.74
C GLY A 50 -3.83 2.50 10.60
N ALA A 51 -4.38 1.63 9.74
CA ALA A 51 -5.20 2.03 8.60
C ALA A 51 -6.70 1.99 8.93
N ASP A 52 -7.35 3.15 9.02
CA ASP A 52 -8.81 3.25 9.21
C ASP A 52 -9.60 3.04 7.92
N TYR A 53 -8.98 3.35 6.77
CA TYR A 53 -9.59 3.24 5.45
C TYR A 53 -8.71 2.38 4.54
N VAL A 54 -9.36 1.48 3.80
CA VAL A 54 -8.71 0.60 2.83
C VAL A 54 -9.21 0.93 1.43
N VAL A 55 -8.30 1.27 0.53
CA VAL A 55 -8.61 1.55 -0.88
C VAL A 55 -8.37 0.29 -1.71
N GLU A 56 -9.44 -0.45 -2.00
CA GLU A 56 -9.36 -1.70 -2.75
C GLU A 56 -9.16 -1.42 -4.25
N SER A 57 -7.92 -1.56 -4.72
CA SER A 57 -7.48 -1.16 -6.07
C SER A 57 -6.96 -2.33 -6.90
N THR A 58 -7.16 -3.58 -6.48
CA THR A 58 -6.72 -4.75 -7.26
C THR A 58 -7.61 -4.99 -8.48
N GLY A 59 -8.86 -4.50 -8.45
CA GLY A 59 -9.88 -4.75 -9.47
C GLY A 59 -10.46 -6.17 -9.44
N VAL A 60 -10.04 -7.03 -8.50
CA VAL A 60 -10.51 -8.41 -8.36
C VAL A 60 -11.60 -8.54 -7.30
N PHE A 61 -11.49 -7.76 -6.21
CA PHE A 61 -12.43 -7.79 -5.09
C PHE A 61 -13.46 -6.64 -5.18
N THR A 62 -14.19 -6.57 -6.29
CA THR A 62 -15.16 -5.50 -6.56
C THR A 62 -16.54 -5.71 -5.92
N ASP A 63 -16.87 -6.96 -5.56
CA ASP A 63 -18.11 -7.28 -4.86
C ASP A 63 -18.02 -6.89 -3.38
N LYS A 64 -19.13 -6.42 -2.79
CA LYS A 64 -19.20 -6.01 -1.38
C LYS A 64 -18.66 -7.09 -0.43
N ASP A 65 -19.09 -8.33 -0.61
CA ASP A 65 -18.72 -9.42 0.29
C ASP A 65 -17.24 -9.82 0.14
N LYS A 66 -16.69 -9.66 -1.07
CA LYS A 66 -15.28 -9.89 -1.35
C LYS A 66 -14.39 -8.79 -0.76
N ALA A 67 -14.80 -7.52 -0.89
CA ALA A 67 -14.10 -6.38 -0.30
C ALA A 67 -14.23 -6.37 1.24
N ALA A 68 -15.32 -6.91 1.80
CA ALA A 68 -15.49 -7.04 3.25
C ALA A 68 -14.41 -7.92 3.90
N ALA A 69 -13.66 -8.71 3.13
CA ALA A 69 -12.48 -9.44 3.58
C ALA A 69 -11.44 -8.54 4.27
N HIS A 70 -11.34 -7.25 3.91
CA HIS A 70 -10.42 -6.30 4.55
C HIS A 70 -10.85 -5.84 5.95
N LEU A 71 -12.09 -6.13 6.36
CA LEU A 71 -12.64 -5.74 7.66
C LEU A 71 -12.38 -6.79 8.76
N LYS A 72 -11.83 -7.94 8.39
CA LYS A 72 -11.47 -9.01 9.33
C LYS A 72 -10.16 -8.69 10.04
#